data_AF-A0A2S1JNE5-F1
#
_entry.id   AF-A0A2S1JNE5-F1
#
_cell.length_a   1.000
_cell.length_b   1.000
_cell.length_c   1.000
_cell.angle_alpha   90.00
_cell.angle_beta   90.00
_cell.angle_gamma   90.00
#
_symmetry.space_group_name_H-M   'P 1'
#
loop_
_entity.id
_entity.type
_entity.pdbx_description
1 polymer ?
#
loop_
_entity_poly.entity_id
_entity_poly.type
_entity_poly.pdbx_seq_one_letter_code
_entity_poly.pdbx_strand_id
1 'polypeptide(L)'
;MNELQRAEYLSVLGVPSYVPRFVLPLAPDPRQAELPPAEEAAGPQQPPTASGIAHNPLPHSADQIITQPVQNPEHNARVLDEISALTDQTKRPQETVAVTPSPVAPPQHSVKPFVLNCWRIGEELLAVDSHEPGAALPLEALFNNILRALHWHQLPRQQERLQWPLTENRFGPAEDASQARDTFSSWLEASYSRMPVKSIWLMGSEAQDFCTPIPLESQVVEWQKARLISMPSLSQLLRAPELKRPLWNLLRTSYPTETRAE
;
A
#
# COMPACT_ATOMS: atom_id res chain seq x y z
N MET A 1 36.74 -8.90 2.83
CA MET A 1 36.37 -8.27 1.54
C MET A 1 35.66 -6.96 1.87
N ASN A 2 35.99 -5.85 1.20
CA ASN A 2 35.34 -4.58 1.50
C ASN A 2 33.92 -4.58 0.89
N GLU A 3 32.90 -4.35 1.70
CA GLU A 3 31.50 -4.46 1.29
C GLU A 3 31.13 -3.48 0.16
N LEU A 4 31.83 -2.34 0.08
CA LEU A 4 31.65 -1.31 -0.94
C LEU A 4 32.11 -1.80 -2.32
N GLN A 5 33.29 -2.42 -2.39
CA GLN A 5 33.81 -3.01 -3.63
C GLN A 5 32.93 -4.16 -4.14
N ARG A 6 32.37 -4.94 -3.20
CA ARG A 6 31.42 -6.01 -3.53
C ARG A 6 30.10 -5.45 -4.08
N ALA A 7 29.59 -4.35 -3.53
CA ALA A 7 28.35 -3.73 -4.01
C ALA A 7 28.53 -3.20 -5.45
N GLU A 8 29.65 -2.54 -5.74
CA GLU A 8 29.99 -2.10 -7.11
C GLU A 8 30.15 -3.27 -8.07
N TYR A 9 30.82 -4.34 -7.65
CA TYR A 9 30.97 -5.53 -8.48
C TYR A 9 29.62 -6.20 -8.81
N LEU A 10 28.75 -6.32 -7.82
CA LEU A 10 27.42 -6.94 -7.98
C LEU A 10 26.48 -6.06 -8.81
N SER A 11 26.61 -4.73 -8.74
CA SER A 11 25.84 -3.83 -9.60
C SER A 11 26.27 -3.96 -11.08
N VAL A 12 27.58 -4.12 -11.34
CA VAL A 12 28.10 -4.39 -12.70
C VAL A 12 27.61 -5.73 -13.24
N LEU A 13 27.44 -6.74 -12.38
CA LEU A 13 26.87 -8.03 -12.75
C LEU A 13 25.34 -8.04 -12.88
N GLY A 14 24.67 -6.91 -12.64
CA GLY A 14 23.22 -6.79 -12.75
C GLY A 14 22.45 -7.51 -11.64
N VAL A 15 23.07 -7.76 -10.48
CA VAL A 15 22.38 -8.31 -9.31
C VAL A 15 21.67 -7.16 -8.60
N PRO A 16 20.32 -7.10 -8.61
CA PRO A 16 19.58 -5.93 -8.15
C PRO A 16 19.54 -5.80 -6.63
N SER A 17 19.79 -6.88 -5.89
CA SER A 17 19.81 -6.89 -4.43
C SER A 17 20.70 -8.01 -3.91
N TYR A 18 21.60 -7.68 -2.98
CA TYR A 18 22.46 -8.63 -2.29
C TYR A 18 22.39 -8.38 -0.79
N VAL A 19 22.03 -9.41 -0.03
CA VAL A 19 21.97 -9.37 1.43
C VAL A 19 23.10 -10.25 1.99
N PRO A 20 24.12 -9.67 2.65
CA PRO A 20 25.17 -10.45 3.26
C PRO A 20 24.59 -11.34 4.36
N ARG A 21 25.01 -12.61 4.39
CA ARG A 21 24.69 -13.51 5.50
C ARG A 21 25.58 -13.16 6.68
N PHE A 22 25.01 -12.51 7.68
CA PHE A 22 25.69 -12.26 8.94
C PHE A 22 25.53 -13.48 9.86
N VAL A 23 26.64 -14.11 10.23
CA VAL A 23 26.63 -15.21 11.21
C VAL A 23 26.63 -14.60 12.60
N LEU A 24 25.57 -14.85 13.37
CA LEU A 24 25.49 -14.39 14.74
C LEU A 24 26.52 -15.14 15.60
N PRO A 25 27.22 -14.47 16.52
CA PRO A 25 28.08 -15.16 17.46
C PRO A 25 27.25 -16.14 18.30
N LEU A 26 27.70 -17.40 18.38
CA LEU A 26 27.04 -18.53 19.04
C LEU A 26 25.83 -19.15 18.32
N ALA A 27 25.52 -18.76 17.08
CA ALA A 27 24.53 -19.48 16.28
C ALA A 27 25.04 -20.88 15.87
N PRO A 28 24.17 -21.92 15.87
CA PRO A 28 24.53 -23.22 15.31
C PRO A 28 24.90 -23.10 13.83
N ASP A 29 25.84 -23.93 13.38
CA ASP A 29 26.23 -23.96 11.97
C ASP A 29 25.04 -24.29 11.07
N PRO A 30 24.83 -23.55 9.97
CA PRO A 30 23.76 -23.84 9.03
C PRO A 30 23.97 -25.24 8.43
N ARG A 31 23.00 -26.13 8.59
CA ARG A 31 22.99 -27.46 7.98
C ARG A 31 22.08 -27.47 6.76
N GLN A 32 22.50 -28.14 5.70
CA GLN A 32 21.67 -28.36 4.53
C GLN A 32 20.44 -29.18 4.92
N ALA A 33 19.25 -28.66 4.65
CA ALA A 33 18.03 -29.42 4.82
C ALA A 33 17.98 -30.54 3.76
N GLU A 34 17.60 -31.75 4.19
CA GLU A 34 17.31 -32.84 3.26
C GLU A 34 16.05 -32.48 2.47
N LEU A 35 16.09 -32.60 1.15
CA LEU A 35 14.88 -32.49 0.36
C LEU A 35 13.96 -33.67 0.72
N PRO A 36 12.65 -33.44 0.89
CA PRO A 36 11.71 -34.53 1.03
C PRO A 36 11.85 -35.48 -0.18
N PRO A 37 11.77 -36.80 0.03
CA PRO A 37 11.85 -37.74 -1.06
C PRO A 37 10.79 -37.39 -2.09
N ALA A 38 11.18 -37.36 -3.36
CA ALA A 38 10.21 -37.23 -4.45
C ALA A 38 9.26 -38.43 -4.34
N GLU A 39 7.96 -38.17 -4.16
CA GLU A 39 6.95 -39.18 -4.36
C GLU A 39 7.10 -39.67 -5.80
N GLU A 40 7.65 -40.87 -5.98
CA GLU A 40 7.52 -41.60 -7.24
C GLU A 40 6.04 -41.65 -7.56
N ALA A 41 5.69 -41.12 -8.74
CA ALA A 41 4.34 -41.09 -9.25
C ALA A 41 3.78 -42.52 -9.27
N ALA A 42 3.05 -42.87 -8.21
CA ALA A 42 2.22 -44.06 -8.19
C ALA A 42 1.20 -43.93 -9.33
N GLY A 43 1.05 -45.00 -10.11
CA GLY A 43 0.16 -45.09 -11.25
C GLY A 43 -1.32 -44.77 -10.90
N PRO A 44 -2.17 -44.72 -11.93
CA PRO A 44 -3.47 -44.07 -11.83
C PRO A 44 -4.48 -44.92 -11.05
N GLN A 45 -4.91 -44.46 -9.87
CA GLN A 45 -6.15 -44.91 -9.24
C GLN A 45 -6.93 -43.74 -8.59
N GLN A 46 -8.25 -43.83 -8.74
CA GLN A 46 -9.32 -42.83 -8.62
C GLN A 46 -9.64 -42.32 -7.19
N PRO A 47 -10.44 -41.22 -7.06
CA PRO A 47 -10.67 -40.43 -5.84
C PRO A 47 -11.84 -41.00 -4.99
N PRO A 48 -12.37 -40.36 -3.90
CA PRO A 48 -11.99 -39.17 -3.13
C PRO A 48 -11.93 -39.41 -1.59
N THR A 49 -11.54 -38.42 -0.77
CA THR A 49 -12.31 -37.88 0.38
C THR A 49 -11.51 -36.86 1.18
N ALA A 50 -12.19 -35.78 1.55
CA ALA A 50 -11.68 -34.71 2.40
C ALA A 50 -11.62 -35.14 3.87
N SER A 51 -10.55 -34.78 4.57
CA SER A 51 -10.54 -34.31 5.97
C SER A 51 -9.10 -34.10 6.45
N GLY A 52 -8.78 -32.92 7.01
CA GLY A 52 -7.58 -32.74 7.83
C GLY A 52 -6.89 -31.39 7.72
N ILE A 53 -7.49 -30.34 8.26
CA ILE A 53 -6.83 -29.07 8.57
C ILE A 53 -5.79 -29.29 9.68
N ALA A 54 -4.54 -28.91 9.45
CA ALA A 54 -3.55 -28.65 10.51
C ALA A 54 -2.64 -27.50 10.04
N HIS A 55 -3.01 -26.26 10.32
CA HIS A 55 -2.37 -25.41 11.35
C HIS A 55 -0.84 -25.39 11.26
N ASN A 56 -0.29 -24.35 10.61
CA ASN A 56 1.06 -23.88 10.94
C ASN A 56 1.03 -22.35 11.18
N PRO A 57 1.39 -21.88 12.38
CA PRO A 57 1.30 -20.48 12.76
C PRO A 57 2.57 -19.71 12.34
N LEU A 58 2.39 -18.49 11.84
CA LEU A 58 3.46 -17.49 11.86
C LEU A 58 3.63 -16.96 13.30
N PRO A 59 4.85 -16.53 13.66
CA PRO A 59 4.97 -15.37 14.52
C PRO A 59 5.80 -14.26 13.86
N HIS A 60 5.25 -13.06 13.98
CA HIS A 60 5.88 -11.77 13.83
C HIS A 60 7.14 -11.62 14.69
N SER A 61 8.04 -10.74 14.23
CA SER A 61 8.68 -9.65 15.01
C SER A 61 10.02 -9.33 14.37
N ALA A 62 10.51 -8.11 14.23
CA ALA A 62 10.02 -6.77 14.47
C ALA A 62 11.21 -5.86 14.07
N ASP A 63 10.98 -4.55 13.93
CA ASP A 63 11.81 -3.53 14.59
C ASP A 63 13.31 -3.45 14.24
N GLN A 64 13.79 -2.38 13.59
CA GLN A 64 14.44 -1.20 14.22
C GLN A 64 15.65 -0.84 13.32
N ILE A 65 16.22 0.35 13.17
CA ILE A 65 16.12 1.71 13.71
C ILE A 65 17.19 2.49 12.88
N ILE A 66 16.82 3.62 12.25
CA ILE A 66 17.29 4.99 12.61
C ILE A 66 18.69 5.37 12.06
N THR A 67 18.63 6.35 11.15
CA THR A 67 19.31 7.67 11.26
C THR A 67 20.83 7.76 11.06
N GLN A 68 21.19 8.48 9.97
CA GLN A 68 22.08 9.67 9.87
C GLN A 68 23.04 9.95 11.06
N PRO A 69 24.27 10.52 10.87
CA PRO A 69 24.44 11.82 10.19
C PRO A 69 25.83 12.17 9.56
N VAL A 70 25.86 13.32 8.87
CA VAL A 70 26.88 14.41 8.86
C VAL A 70 28.33 14.14 8.42
N GLN A 71 28.66 14.84 7.33
CA GLN A 71 29.89 15.59 6.99
C GLN A 71 31.25 14.86 7.03
N ASN A 72 31.77 14.64 5.82
CA ASN A 72 33.19 14.44 5.59
C ASN A 72 33.85 15.80 5.26
N PRO A 73 34.88 16.23 6.00
CA PRO A 73 35.84 17.20 5.53
C PRO A 73 36.88 16.51 4.62
N GLU A 74 37.67 17.32 3.93
CA GLU A 74 38.96 16.96 3.32
C GLU A 74 38.96 16.31 1.93
N HIS A 75 38.67 17.15 0.94
CA HIS A 75 39.35 17.09 -0.37
C HIS A 75 39.77 18.48 -0.85
N ASN A 76 40.47 19.24 0.02
CA ASN A 76 41.13 20.49 -0.33
C ASN A 76 42.64 20.35 -0.12
N ALA A 77 43.35 19.75 -1.07
CA ALA A 77 44.82 19.80 -1.07
C ALA A 77 45.48 19.62 -2.45
N ARG A 78 44.77 19.74 -3.59
CA ARG A 78 45.42 19.48 -4.89
C ARG A 78 44.96 20.23 -6.13
N VAL A 79 44.29 21.37 -6.00
CA VAL A 79 44.04 22.27 -7.15
C VAL A 79 44.21 23.76 -6.75
N LEU A 80 45.13 24.07 -5.84
CA LEU A 80 45.42 25.44 -5.41
C LEU A 80 46.79 25.96 -5.90
N ASP A 81 47.46 25.25 -6.81
CA ASP A 81 48.82 25.61 -7.26
C ASP A 81 48.96 25.90 -8.78
N GLU A 82 47.87 25.83 -9.56
CA GLU A 82 47.94 26.02 -11.03
C GLU A 82 47.18 27.24 -11.59
N ILE A 83 46.58 28.11 -10.77
CA ILE A 83 45.83 29.29 -11.29
C ILE A 83 46.33 30.64 -10.72
N SER A 84 47.33 30.65 -9.83
CA SER A 84 47.88 31.90 -9.28
C SER A 84 48.97 32.57 -10.13
N ALA A 85 49.24 32.10 -11.34
CA ALA A 85 50.40 32.55 -12.12
C ALA A 85 50.10 33.19 -13.49
N LEU A 86 48.88 33.66 -13.75
CA LEU A 86 48.57 34.44 -14.95
C LEU A 86 47.76 35.69 -14.62
N THR A 87 48.51 36.68 -14.14
CA THR A 87 48.47 38.08 -14.62
C THR A 87 47.12 38.80 -14.71
N ASP A 88 46.97 39.76 -13.79
CA ASP A 88 46.53 41.13 -14.05
C ASP A 88 46.32 41.49 -15.53
N GLN A 89 45.06 41.69 -15.91
CA GLN A 89 44.62 42.89 -16.61
C GLN A 89 43.11 42.87 -16.91
N THR A 90 42.50 44.05 -16.74
CA THR A 90 41.22 44.49 -17.33
C THR A 90 40.00 44.49 -16.41
N LYS A 91 39.87 45.66 -15.76
CA LYS A 91 38.66 46.28 -15.22
C LYS A 91 37.53 46.34 -16.25
N ARG A 92 36.39 45.71 -15.96
CA ARG A 92 35.06 46.09 -16.49
C ARG A 92 33.97 45.68 -15.49
N PRO A 93 32.97 46.54 -15.15
CA PRO A 93 31.94 46.20 -14.18
C PRO A 93 30.91 45.27 -14.84
N GLN A 94 30.60 44.14 -14.19
CA GLN A 94 29.50 43.25 -14.59
C GLN A 94 28.48 43.18 -13.46
N GLU A 95 27.23 43.38 -13.86
CA GLU A 95 26.03 43.44 -13.04
C GLU A 95 25.85 42.19 -12.18
N THR A 96 25.55 42.45 -10.91
CA THR A 96 25.10 41.48 -9.92
C THR A 96 23.73 40.93 -10.33
N VAL A 97 23.70 39.79 -11.02
CA VAL A 97 22.47 39.00 -11.13
C VAL A 97 22.27 38.30 -9.80
N ALA A 98 21.34 38.82 -9.01
CA ALA A 98 20.91 38.25 -7.75
C ALA A 98 20.36 36.83 -7.99
N VAL A 99 21.06 35.85 -7.43
CA VAL A 99 20.57 34.48 -7.29
C VAL A 99 19.34 34.55 -6.40
N THR A 100 18.18 34.37 -7.00
CA THR A 100 16.91 34.20 -6.30
C THR A 100 17.01 32.92 -5.47
N PRO A 101 16.82 32.96 -4.13
CA PRO A 101 16.77 31.74 -3.35
C PRO A 101 15.54 30.96 -3.79
N SER A 102 15.76 29.74 -4.30
CA SER A 102 14.68 28.79 -4.55
C SER A 102 13.86 28.63 -3.26
N PRO A 103 12.53 28.78 -3.32
CA PRO A 103 11.69 28.66 -2.13
C PRO A 103 11.81 27.25 -1.59
N VAL A 104 12.11 27.16 -0.29
CA VAL A 104 12.04 25.94 0.51
C VAL A 104 10.70 25.27 0.22
N ALA A 105 10.75 24.05 -0.33
CA ALA A 105 9.57 23.27 -0.63
C ALA A 105 8.69 23.18 0.64
N PRO A 106 7.36 23.36 0.53
CA PRO A 106 6.46 23.26 1.66
C PRO A 106 6.57 21.88 2.33
N PRO A 107 6.27 21.77 3.63
CA PRO A 107 6.35 20.51 4.35
C PRO A 107 5.50 19.45 3.63
N GLN A 108 6.17 18.39 3.16
CA GLN A 108 5.51 17.27 2.52
C GLN A 108 4.55 16.63 3.54
N HIS A 109 3.26 16.65 3.23
CA HIS A 109 2.23 15.99 4.04
C HIS A 109 2.39 14.48 3.87
N SER A 110 3.22 13.87 4.72
CA SER A 110 3.37 12.42 4.78
C SER A 110 2.04 11.78 5.21
N VAL A 111 1.48 10.92 4.38
CA VAL A 111 0.25 10.18 4.70
C VAL A 111 0.56 9.06 5.68
N LYS A 112 -0.32 8.86 6.67
CA LYS A 112 -0.20 7.75 7.62
C LYS A 112 -0.38 6.41 6.87
N PRO A 113 0.37 5.35 7.20
CA PRO A 113 0.13 4.04 6.63
C PRO A 113 -1.30 3.56 6.88
N PHE A 114 -1.95 3.06 5.83
CA PHE A 114 -3.31 2.52 5.89
C PHE A 114 -3.46 1.31 4.99
N VAL A 115 -4.49 0.51 5.24
CA VAL A 115 -4.79 -0.67 4.44
C VAL A 115 -6.22 -0.55 3.92
N LEU A 116 -6.39 -0.79 2.63
CA LEU A 116 -7.68 -0.89 1.98
C LEU A 116 -8.03 -2.36 1.77
N ASN A 117 -9.14 -2.80 2.35
CA ASN A 117 -9.75 -4.08 1.99
C ASN A 117 -10.75 -3.83 0.87
N CYS A 118 -10.58 -4.54 -0.25
CA CYS A 118 -11.42 -4.42 -1.42
C CYS A 118 -12.19 -5.73 -1.58
N TRP A 119 -13.52 -5.66 -1.52
CA TRP A 119 -14.40 -6.80 -1.75
C TRP A 119 -15.23 -6.57 -2.99
N ARG A 120 -15.21 -7.54 -3.90
CA ARG A 120 -16.04 -7.55 -5.09
C ARG A 120 -17.08 -8.65 -4.96
N ILE A 121 -18.33 -8.29 -5.18
CA ILE A 121 -19.50 -9.16 -5.02
C ILE A 121 -20.23 -9.19 -6.37
N GLY A 122 -19.88 -10.20 -7.18
CA GLY A 122 -20.36 -10.34 -8.57
C GLY A 122 -20.21 -9.05 -9.38
N GLU A 123 -21.27 -8.70 -10.10
CA GLU A 123 -21.41 -7.45 -10.88
C GLU A 123 -22.18 -6.37 -10.11
N GLU A 124 -22.57 -6.64 -8.86
CA GLU A 124 -23.42 -5.74 -8.09
C GLU A 124 -22.59 -4.69 -7.34
N LEU A 125 -21.52 -5.12 -6.65
CA LEU A 125 -20.83 -4.28 -5.68
C LEU A 125 -19.30 -4.44 -5.70
N LEU A 126 -18.61 -3.29 -5.64
CA LEU A 126 -17.21 -3.18 -5.20
C LEU A 126 -17.14 -2.34 -3.91
N ALA A 127 -16.84 -2.97 -2.78
CA ALA A 127 -16.67 -2.27 -1.50
C ALA A 127 -15.18 -2.08 -1.19
N VAL A 128 -14.79 -0.85 -0.85
CA VAL A 128 -13.43 -0.47 -0.46
C VAL A 128 -13.50 0.10 0.95
N ASP A 129 -12.87 -0.57 1.92
CA ASP A 129 -12.85 -0.16 3.33
C ASP A 129 -11.45 0.18 3.80
N SER A 130 -11.30 1.37 4.38
CA SER A 130 -10.07 1.79 5.02
C SER A 130 -10.01 1.38 6.49
N HIS A 131 -8.87 0.82 6.87
CA HIS A 131 -8.57 0.53 8.26
C HIS A 131 -7.08 0.70 8.56
N GLU A 132 -6.79 0.83 9.86
CA GLU A 132 -5.44 0.96 10.37
C GLU A 132 -4.73 -0.40 10.38
N PRO A 133 -3.47 -0.49 9.90
CA PRO A 133 -2.69 -1.72 9.96
C PRO A 133 -2.54 -2.20 11.42
N GLY A 134 -2.72 -3.50 11.64
CA GLY A 134 -2.59 -4.12 12.96
C GLY A 134 -3.87 -4.14 13.81
N ALA A 135 -4.97 -3.55 13.33
CA ALA A 135 -6.26 -3.68 14.01
C ALA A 135 -6.86 -5.08 13.82
N ALA A 136 -6.86 -5.90 14.87
CA ALA A 136 -7.47 -7.23 14.89
C ALA A 136 -9.01 -7.17 15.10
N LEU A 137 -9.72 -6.46 14.23
CA LEU A 137 -11.18 -6.33 14.29
C LEU A 137 -11.88 -7.34 13.37
N PRO A 138 -13.07 -7.85 13.73
CA PRO A 138 -13.84 -8.77 12.90
C PRO A 138 -14.58 -8.05 11.75
N LEU A 139 -13.86 -7.29 10.92
CA LEU A 139 -14.40 -6.47 9.84
C LEU A 139 -15.15 -7.32 8.80
N GLU A 140 -14.57 -8.45 8.43
CA GLU A 140 -15.15 -9.37 7.45
C GLU A 140 -16.49 -9.97 7.94
N ALA A 141 -16.59 -10.30 9.23
CA ALA A 141 -17.84 -10.83 9.78
C ALA A 141 -18.96 -9.78 9.74
N LEU A 142 -18.65 -8.52 10.06
CA LEU A 142 -19.60 -7.41 9.93
C LEU A 142 -20.02 -7.20 8.48
N PHE A 143 -19.07 -7.17 7.56
CA PHE A 143 -19.34 -7.00 6.13
C PHE A 143 -20.24 -8.13 5.59
N ASN A 144 -19.94 -9.38 5.94
CA ASN A 144 -20.77 -10.52 5.56
C ASN A 144 -22.19 -10.43 6.12
N ASN A 145 -22.37 -9.94 7.35
CA ASN A 145 -23.72 -9.72 7.90
C ASN A 145 -24.47 -8.64 7.11
N ILE A 146 -23.78 -7.59 6.66
CA ILE A 146 -24.37 -6.56 5.80
C ILE A 146 -24.81 -7.16 4.46
N LEU A 147 -23.93 -7.93 3.80
CA LEU A 147 -24.26 -8.60 2.54
C LEU A 147 -25.41 -9.60 2.66
N ARG A 148 -25.50 -10.32 3.79
CA ARG A 148 -26.63 -11.23 4.06
C ARG A 148 -27.94 -10.48 4.14
N ALA A 149 -27.96 -9.33 4.82
CA ALA A 149 -29.15 -8.49 4.93
C ALA A 149 -29.59 -7.87 3.59
N LEU A 150 -28.67 -7.75 2.62
CA LEU A 150 -28.94 -7.31 1.25
C LEU A 150 -29.16 -8.48 0.27
N HIS A 151 -29.25 -9.72 0.78
CA HIS A 151 -29.41 -10.93 -0.03
C HIS A 151 -28.29 -11.21 -1.05
N TRP A 152 -27.12 -10.56 -0.92
CA TRP A 152 -25.97 -10.73 -1.81
C TRP A 152 -24.98 -11.81 -1.38
N HIS A 153 -25.28 -12.52 -0.30
CA HIS A 153 -24.41 -13.56 0.27
C HIS A 153 -24.17 -14.78 -0.64
N GLN A 154 -25.00 -14.97 -1.67
CA GLN A 154 -24.87 -16.08 -2.64
C GLN A 154 -24.00 -15.71 -3.85
N LEU A 155 -23.70 -14.43 -4.05
CA LEU A 155 -22.92 -13.96 -5.19
C LEU A 155 -21.44 -14.33 -5.04
N PRO A 156 -20.72 -14.54 -6.15
CA PRO A 156 -19.30 -14.84 -6.10
C PRO A 156 -18.53 -13.67 -5.48
N ARG A 157 -17.66 -13.99 -4.52
CA ARG A 157 -16.87 -13.02 -3.77
C ARG A 157 -15.41 -13.11 -4.15
N GLN A 158 -14.79 -11.97 -4.41
CA GLN A 158 -13.34 -11.81 -4.50
C GLN A 158 -12.89 -10.79 -3.47
N GLN A 159 -11.72 -11.01 -2.89
CA GLN A 159 -11.12 -10.10 -1.93
C GLN A 159 -9.69 -9.79 -2.35
N GLU A 160 -9.37 -8.51 -2.30
CA GLU A 160 -8.03 -7.99 -2.51
C GLU A 160 -7.71 -7.07 -1.32
N ARG A 161 -6.43 -7.01 -0.95
CA ARG A 161 -5.94 -6.11 0.09
C ARG A 161 -4.84 -5.26 -0.51
N LEU A 162 -5.00 -3.95 -0.41
CA LEU A 162 -4.00 -2.97 -0.82
C LEU A 162 -3.46 -2.28 0.42
N GLN A 163 -2.16 -2.03 0.43
CA GLN A 163 -1.49 -1.36 1.53
C GLN A 163 -0.82 -0.09 1.02
N TRP A 164 -0.88 0.96 1.83
CA TRP A 164 -0.12 2.18 1.66
C TRP A 164 0.82 2.35 2.86
N PRO A 165 2.10 2.66 2.67
CA PRO A 165 2.82 2.81 1.39
C PRO A 165 2.93 1.50 0.59
N LEU A 166 3.07 1.59 -0.74
CA LEU A 166 3.25 0.39 -1.59
C LEU A 166 4.62 -0.26 -1.37
N THR A 167 5.62 0.57 -1.05
CA THR A 167 6.95 0.10 -0.69
C THR A 167 7.20 0.31 0.79
N GLU A 168 7.61 -0.74 1.50
CA GLU A 168 8.01 -0.64 2.92
C GLU A 168 9.38 0.05 3.08
N ASN A 169 9.90 0.70 2.04
CA ASN A 169 11.23 1.28 2.06
C ASN A 169 11.24 2.54 2.93
N ARG A 170 11.65 2.38 4.19
CA ARG A 170 11.87 3.46 5.15
C ARG A 170 12.84 4.56 4.66
N PHE A 171 13.64 4.29 3.64
CA PHE A 171 14.61 5.23 3.05
C PHE A 171 14.17 5.76 1.67
N GLY A 172 12.98 5.39 1.20
CA GLY A 172 12.38 5.96 0.00
C GLY A 172 11.96 7.41 0.21
N PRO A 173 11.69 8.17 -0.88
CA PRO A 173 11.07 9.48 -0.78
C PRO A 173 9.78 9.37 0.03
N ALA A 174 9.49 10.37 0.87
CA ALA A 174 8.22 10.43 1.59
C ALA A 174 7.07 10.27 0.60
N GLU A 175 6.29 9.21 0.74
CA GLU A 175 5.18 8.96 -0.19
C GLU A 175 4.09 10.02 0.07
N ASP A 176 3.95 10.92 -0.90
CA ASP A 176 3.06 12.08 -0.81
C ASP A 176 1.58 11.67 -0.95
N ALA A 177 0.68 12.47 -0.36
CA ALA A 177 -0.76 12.28 -0.46
C ALA A 177 -1.31 12.27 -1.90
N SER A 178 -0.69 13.05 -2.78
CA SER A 178 -1.02 13.04 -4.21
C SER A 178 -0.69 11.70 -4.86
N GLN A 179 0.45 11.10 -4.54
CA GLN A 179 0.86 9.81 -5.08
C GLN A 179 -0.08 8.69 -4.61
N ALA A 180 -0.49 8.72 -3.34
CA ALA A 180 -1.50 7.80 -2.82
C ALA A 180 -2.80 7.91 -3.61
N ARG A 181 -3.29 9.14 -3.78
CA ARG A 181 -4.51 9.42 -4.52
C ARG A 181 -4.42 8.96 -5.97
N ASP A 182 -3.36 9.29 -6.68
CA ASP A 182 -3.17 8.92 -8.08
C ASP A 182 -3.12 7.40 -8.25
N THR A 183 -2.44 6.71 -7.33
CA THR A 183 -2.33 5.24 -7.32
C THR A 183 -3.69 4.58 -7.10
N PHE A 184 -4.41 4.95 -6.04
CA PHE A 184 -5.66 4.29 -5.67
C PHE A 184 -6.82 4.68 -6.58
N SER A 185 -6.87 5.92 -7.08
CA SER A 185 -7.85 6.32 -8.09
C SER A 185 -7.63 5.60 -9.41
N SER A 186 -6.37 5.50 -9.87
CA SER A 186 -6.02 4.72 -11.08
C SER A 186 -6.34 3.24 -10.90
N TRP A 187 -6.07 2.67 -9.72
CA TRP A 187 -6.45 1.29 -9.41
C TRP A 187 -7.97 1.09 -9.47
N LEU A 188 -8.76 2.00 -8.88
CA LEU A 188 -10.22 1.91 -8.89
C LEU A 188 -10.75 1.96 -10.33
N GLU A 189 -10.24 2.89 -11.14
CA GLU A 189 -10.63 3.03 -12.54
C GLU A 189 -10.25 1.80 -13.38
N ALA A 190 -9.03 1.26 -13.18
CA ALA A 190 -8.61 0.03 -13.84
C ALA A 190 -9.45 -1.18 -13.39
N SER A 191 -9.76 -1.28 -12.10
CA SER A 191 -10.58 -2.35 -11.51
C SER A 191 -12.01 -2.30 -12.04
N TYR A 192 -12.59 -1.11 -12.15
CA TYR A 192 -13.91 -0.90 -12.74
C TYR A 192 -13.92 -1.21 -14.24
N SER A 193 -12.90 -0.79 -14.98
CA SER A 193 -12.80 -1.03 -16.43
C SER A 193 -12.69 -2.52 -16.78
N ARG A 194 -12.01 -3.30 -15.93
CA ARG A 194 -11.89 -4.76 -16.11
C ARG A 194 -13.19 -5.50 -15.83
N MET A 195 -13.89 -5.10 -14.77
CA MET A 195 -15.13 -5.71 -14.30
C MET A 195 -16.06 -4.61 -13.81
N PRO A 196 -16.97 -4.10 -14.65
CA PRO A 196 -17.89 -3.05 -14.25
C PRO A 196 -18.86 -3.58 -13.20
N VAL A 197 -19.20 -2.72 -12.23
CA VAL A 197 -20.17 -3.01 -11.16
C VAL A 197 -21.26 -1.97 -11.11
N LYS A 198 -22.44 -2.31 -10.61
CA LYS A 198 -23.55 -1.35 -10.47
C LYS A 198 -23.33 -0.35 -9.35
N SER A 199 -22.54 -0.70 -8.34
CA SER A 199 -22.31 0.15 -7.17
C SER A 199 -20.90 -0.02 -6.62
N ILE A 200 -20.37 1.08 -6.09
CA ILE A 200 -19.05 1.14 -5.45
C ILE A 200 -19.24 1.79 -4.07
N TRP A 201 -18.82 1.12 -3.01
CA TRP A 201 -18.84 1.67 -1.65
C TRP A 201 -17.45 2.13 -1.24
N LEU A 202 -17.35 3.37 -0.79
CA LEU A 202 -16.13 3.96 -0.24
C LEU A 202 -16.32 4.15 1.26
N MET A 203 -15.77 3.20 2.02
CA MET A 203 -15.95 3.10 3.46
C MET A 203 -14.72 3.66 4.19
N GLY A 204 -14.92 4.74 4.95
CA GLY A 204 -13.86 5.44 5.71
C GLY A 204 -13.23 6.63 4.97
N SER A 205 -12.53 7.48 5.73
CA SER A 205 -11.91 8.72 5.23
C SER A 205 -10.89 8.43 4.15
N GLU A 206 -9.90 7.56 4.42
CA GLU A 206 -8.83 7.29 3.45
C GLU A 206 -9.34 6.74 2.12
N ALA A 207 -10.40 5.91 2.14
CA ALA A 207 -11.03 5.42 0.92
C ALA A 207 -11.73 6.56 0.16
N GLN A 208 -12.37 7.49 0.86
CA GLN A 208 -13.04 8.65 0.27
C GLN A 208 -12.07 9.75 -0.19
N ASP A 209 -10.90 9.86 0.41
CA ASP A 209 -9.92 10.88 0.06
C ASP A 209 -9.00 10.40 -1.08
N PHE A 210 -8.59 9.13 -1.07
CA PHE A 210 -7.60 8.59 -2.01
C PHE A 210 -8.18 7.77 -3.15
N CYS A 211 -9.24 7.00 -2.96
CA CYS A 211 -9.79 6.16 -4.04
C CYS A 211 -10.75 6.92 -4.95
N THR A 212 -11.19 8.11 -4.57
CA THR A 212 -12.32 8.77 -5.22
C THR A 212 -11.89 9.49 -6.52
N PRO A 213 -12.44 9.12 -7.67
CA PRO A 213 -12.07 9.71 -8.96
C PRO A 213 -12.67 11.10 -9.17
N ILE A 214 -13.75 11.43 -8.44
CA ILE A 214 -14.49 12.69 -8.49
C ILE A 214 -14.69 13.22 -7.07
N PRO A 215 -14.80 14.53 -6.83
CA PRO A 215 -15.12 15.03 -5.49
C PRO A 215 -16.50 14.55 -5.02
N LEU A 216 -16.57 13.97 -3.81
CA LEU A 216 -17.81 13.52 -3.17
C LEU A 216 -18.53 14.71 -2.50
N GLU A 217 -19.37 15.41 -3.25
CA GLU A 217 -20.21 16.50 -2.69
C GLU A 217 -21.42 15.96 -1.90
N SER A 218 -21.82 14.72 -2.17
CA SER A 218 -22.98 14.07 -1.58
C SER A 218 -22.65 12.63 -1.19
N GLN A 219 -23.51 12.03 -0.37
CA GLN A 219 -23.28 10.67 0.11
C GLN A 219 -23.44 9.60 -0.99
N VAL A 220 -24.23 9.91 -2.01
CA VAL A 220 -24.40 9.09 -3.21
C VAL A 220 -24.11 9.96 -4.42
N VAL A 221 -23.16 9.55 -5.24
CA VAL A 221 -22.76 10.25 -6.47
C VAL A 221 -22.75 9.25 -7.61
N GLU A 222 -23.27 9.63 -8.77
CA GLU A 222 -23.19 8.79 -9.96
C GLU A 222 -21.83 9.00 -10.65
N TRP A 223 -21.10 7.92 -10.87
CA TRP A 223 -19.84 7.93 -11.59
C TRP A 223 -19.89 6.90 -12.71
N GLN A 224 -19.82 7.38 -13.95
CA GLN A 224 -20.02 6.59 -15.16
C GLN A 224 -21.40 5.91 -15.21
N LYS A 225 -21.47 4.60 -14.93
CA LYS A 225 -22.72 3.82 -14.85
C LYS A 225 -22.89 3.16 -13.47
N ALA A 226 -22.03 3.50 -12.53
CA ALA A 226 -22.04 2.98 -11.18
C ALA A 226 -22.43 4.08 -10.19
N ARG A 227 -23.04 3.65 -9.09
CA ARG A 227 -23.32 4.54 -7.95
C ARG A 227 -22.18 4.46 -6.96
N LEU A 228 -21.52 5.58 -6.73
CA LEU A 228 -20.49 5.74 -5.71
C LEU A 228 -21.17 6.16 -4.41
N ILE A 229 -20.95 5.40 -3.33
CA ILE A 229 -21.59 5.64 -2.04
C ILE A 229 -20.52 5.82 -0.97
N SER A 230 -20.48 7.00 -0.35
CA SER A 230 -19.59 7.26 0.78
C SER A 230 -20.24 6.86 2.10
N MET A 231 -19.48 6.15 2.94
CA MET A 231 -19.98 5.68 4.22
C MET A 231 -18.85 5.55 5.26
N PRO A 232 -19.19 5.48 6.56
CA PRO A 232 -18.21 5.23 7.61
C PRO A 232 -17.49 3.89 7.38
N SER A 233 -16.25 3.78 7.86
CA SER A 233 -15.51 2.51 7.78
C SER A 233 -16.17 1.43 8.63
N LEU A 234 -15.95 0.16 8.29
CA LEU A 234 -16.39 -0.98 9.08
C LEU A 234 -15.81 -0.95 10.50
N SER A 235 -14.56 -0.48 10.64
CA SER A 235 -13.92 -0.30 11.94
C SER A 235 -14.64 0.76 12.80
N GLN A 236 -15.08 1.87 12.20
CA GLN A 236 -15.91 2.87 12.89
C GLN A 236 -17.27 2.29 13.28
N LEU A 237 -17.93 1.54 12.39
CA LEU A 237 -19.22 0.90 12.66
C LEU A 237 -19.17 -0.14 13.80
N LEU A 238 -18.03 -0.79 14.00
CA LEU A 238 -17.82 -1.68 15.15
C LEU A 238 -17.60 -0.92 16.46
N ARG A 239 -16.91 0.21 16.42
CA ARG A 239 -16.62 1.03 17.60
C ARG A 239 -17.83 1.86 18.05
N ALA A 240 -18.57 2.41 17.10
CA ALA A 240 -19.69 3.31 17.28
C ALA A 240 -20.96 2.70 16.66
N PRO A 241 -21.73 1.88 17.40
CA PRO A 241 -22.91 1.18 16.86
C PRO A 241 -24.02 2.13 16.42
N GLU A 242 -24.08 3.36 16.93
CA GLU A 242 -25.01 4.41 16.53
C GLU A 242 -24.94 4.75 15.03
N LEU A 243 -23.77 4.57 14.41
CA LEU A 243 -23.56 4.82 12.98
C LEU A 243 -24.23 3.77 12.07
N LYS A 244 -24.66 2.62 12.62
CA LYS A 244 -25.36 1.59 11.84
C LYS A 244 -26.74 2.05 11.39
N ARG A 245 -27.45 2.84 12.20
CA ARG A 245 -28.79 3.33 11.85
C ARG A 245 -28.80 4.23 10.59
N PRO A 246 -27.98 5.30 10.50
CA PRO A 246 -27.92 6.10 9.28
C PRO A 246 -27.42 5.28 8.09
N LEU A 247 -26.46 4.36 8.28
CA LEU A 247 -26.01 3.45 7.23
C LEU A 247 -27.18 2.62 6.65
N TRP A 248 -27.98 1.98 7.51
CA TRP A 248 -29.11 1.17 7.05
C TRP A 248 -30.18 1.99 6.33
N ASN A 249 -30.45 3.21 6.79
CA ASN A 249 -31.37 4.12 6.10
C ASN A 249 -30.84 4.49 4.70
N LEU A 250 -29.54 4.74 4.58
CA LEU A 250 -28.90 4.97 3.30
C LEU A 250 -29.05 3.74 2.39
N LEU A 251 -28.70 2.55 2.89
CA LEU A 251 -28.75 1.31 2.10
C LEU A 251 -30.17 1.00 1.64
N ARG A 252 -31.18 1.25 2.48
CA ARG A 252 -32.59 1.09 2.12
C ARG A 252 -33.04 2.07 1.03
N THR A 253 -32.50 3.28 1.04
CA THR A 253 -32.82 4.30 0.03
C THR A 253 -32.12 4.00 -1.29
N SER A 254 -30.87 3.51 -1.25
CA SER A 254 -30.10 3.17 -2.45
C SER A 254 -30.47 1.81 -3.05
N TYR A 255 -30.89 0.85 -2.24
CA TYR A 255 -31.20 -0.53 -2.63
C TYR A 255 -32.60 -0.94 -2.17
N PRO A 256 -33.67 -0.28 -2.66
CA PRO A 256 -35.03 -0.51 -2.18
C PRO A 256 -35.58 -1.89 -2.53
N THR A 257 -35.06 -2.52 -3.59
CA THR A 257 -35.50 -3.85 -4.04
C THR A 257 -34.84 -4.94 -3.19
N GLU A 258 -33.56 -4.76 -2.91
CA GLU A 258 -32.70 -5.72 -2.21
C GLU A 258 -32.86 -5.65 -0.68
N THR A 259 -33.39 -4.54 -0.15
CA THR A 259 -33.70 -4.37 1.28
C THR A 259 -35.16 -4.67 1.64
N ARG A 260 -35.98 -5.09 0.67
CA ARG A 260 -37.36 -5.48 0.90
C ARG A 260 -37.36 -6.86 1.54
N ALA A 261 -37.82 -6.95 2.78
CA ALA A 261 -38.04 -8.24 3.42
C ALA A 261 -39.12 -9.00 2.63
N GLU A 262 -38.73 -10.12 2.02
CA GLU A 262 -39.67 -11.17 1.59
C GLU A 262 -40.14 -11.99 2.80
#